data_AF-A0A0N8RXV0-F1
#
_entry.id   AF-A0A0N8RXV0-F1
#
_cell.length_a   1.000
_cell.length_b   1.000
_cell.length_c   1.000
_cell.angle_alpha   90.00
_cell.angle_beta   90.00
_cell.angle_gamma   90.00
#
_symmetry.space_group_name_H-M   'P 1'
#
loop_
_entity.id
_entity.type
_entity.pdbx_description
1 polymer ?
#
loop_
_entity_poly.entity_id
_entity_poly.type
_entity_poly.pdbx_seq_one_letter_code
_entity_poly.pdbx_strand_id
1 'polypeptide(L)'
;MFNVTPCTPRTPHFEATLFLRHSRMLRAIFTDAQAWFSLADLARLMGKALDERATLKLDADQRREVWLQANGECQRQLMISESGVLALLVHHYVPENRALRQWLTHEVLTVLHGQQNFTLDNPRMSQLQWPGTSLSVLHWRSETWIRLRDMPNVVTEATPRPKRTLWSRVLKRISHKRSAA
;
A
#
# COMPACT_ATOMS: atom_id res chain seq x y z
N MET A 1 -18.32 34.83 1.48
CA MET A 1 -18.22 33.81 2.56
C MET A 1 -18.04 32.47 1.88
N PHE A 2 -16.84 31.89 1.92
CA PHE A 2 -16.62 30.54 1.40
C PHE A 2 -17.19 29.58 2.43
N ASN A 3 -18.26 28.88 2.08
CA ASN A 3 -18.80 27.82 2.91
C ASN A 3 -17.79 26.67 2.89
N VAL A 4 -16.93 26.62 3.90
CA VAL A 4 -16.06 25.47 4.16
C VAL A 4 -17.00 24.33 4.54
N THR A 5 -17.22 23.39 3.62
CA THR A 5 -18.00 22.19 3.91
C THR A 5 -17.07 21.24 4.68
N PRO A 6 -17.26 21.05 6.00
CA PRO A 6 -16.42 20.13 6.75
C PRO A 6 -16.62 18.71 6.23
N CYS A 7 -15.54 17.92 6.19
CA CYS A 7 -15.61 16.51 5.80
C CYS A 7 -16.61 15.78 6.72
N THR A 8 -17.67 15.23 6.13
CA THR A 8 -18.61 14.38 6.86
C THR A 8 -17.85 13.14 7.36
N PRO A 9 -17.94 12.76 8.65
CA PRO A 9 -17.06 11.75 9.27
C PRO A 9 -17.22 10.32 8.73
N ARG A 10 -18.14 10.09 7.78
CA ARG A 10 -18.45 8.75 7.23
C ARG A 10 -17.75 8.43 5.91
N THR A 11 -17.16 9.41 5.24
CA THR A 11 -16.50 9.18 3.95
C THR A 11 -14.99 9.04 4.16
N PRO A 12 -14.37 7.93 3.72
CA PRO A 12 -12.91 7.83 3.75
C PRO A 12 -12.33 8.95 2.89
N HIS A 13 -11.56 9.82 3.51
CA HIS A 13 -10.90 10.96 2.88
C HIS A 13 -9.39 10.78 2.98
N PHE A 14 -8.69 11.31 1.98
CA PHE A 14 -7.23 11.29 1.94
C PHE A 14 -6.69 12.68 2.17
N GLU A 15 -5.61 12.77 2.94
CA GLU A 15 -4.86 14.00 3.11
C GLU A 15 -3.96 14.23 1.88
N ALA A 16 -4.07 15.41 1.27
CA ALA A 16 -3.30 15.75 0.09
C ALA A 16 -1.88 16.21 0.45
N THR A 17 -0.87 15.62 -0.19
CA THR A 17 0.46 16.22 -0.26
C THR A 17 0.48 17.28 -1.36
N LEU A 18 0.96 18.47 -1.02
CA LEU A 18 0.94 19.64 -1.92
C LEU A 18 2.33 19.86 -2.52
N PHE A 19 2.40 19.88 -3.84
CA PHE A 19 3.61 20.26 -4.58
C PHE A 19 3.36 21.57 -5.33
N LEU A 20 4.38 22.41 -5.45
CA LEU A 20 4.26 23.71 -6.12
C LEU A 20 5.25 23.81 -7.28
N ARG A 21 4.76 24.21 -8.45
CA ARG A 21 5.57 24.44 -9.64
C ARG A 21 5.05 25.67 -10.40
N HIS A 22 5.89 26.67 -10.63
CA HIS A 22 5.53 27.89 -11.35
C HIS A 22 4.21 28.53 -10.85
N SER A 23 4.06 28.66 -9.53
CA SER A 23 2.86 29.20 -8.88
C SER A 23 1.56 28.39 -9.13
N ARG A 24 1.68 27.16 -9.62
CA ARG A 24 0.57 26.20 -9.75
C ARG A 24 0.79 25.08 -8.74
N MET A 25 -0.28 24.74 -8.02
CA MET A 25 -0.27 23.67 -7.02
C MET A 25 -0.67 22.35 -7.67
N LEU A 26 -0.02 21.27 -7.25
CA LEU A 26 -0.35 19.89 -7.58
C LEU A 26 -0.66 19.15 -6.29
N ARG A 27 -1.90 18.70 -6.16
CA ARG A 27 -2.33 17.78 -5.10
C ARG A 27 -2.03 16.34 -5.50
N ALA A 28 -1.33 15.63 -4.64
CA ALA A 28 -1.03 14.22 -4.80
C ALA A 28 -1.34 13.44 -3.52
N ILE A 29 -1.63 12.15 -3.68
CA ILE A 29 -1.78 11.20 -2.58
C ILE A 29 -0.95 9.96 -2.90
N PHE A 30 -0.51 9.26 -1.85
CA PHE A 30 0.21 8.00 -1.99
C PHE A 30 -0.58 6.90 -1.28
N THR A 31 -1.15 5.97 -2.05
CA THR A 31 -2.05 4.93 -1.54
C THR A 31 -1.82 3.65 -2.35
N ASP A 32 -1.93 2.48 -1.71
CA ASP A 32 -1.77 1.17 -2.36
C ASP A 32 -0.41 1.00 -3.07
N ALA A 33 0.67 1.56 -2.50
CA ALA A 33 2.01 1.61 -3.10
C ALA A 33 2.08 2.33 -4.47
N GLN A 34 1.10 3.18 -4.76
CA GLN A 34 1.02 3.95 -5.99
C GLN A 34 0.78 5.44 -5.70
N ALA A 35 1.43 6.29 -6.48
CA ALA A 35 1.18 7.73 -6.46
C ALA A 35 -0.05 8.08 -7.33
N TRP A 36 -0.90 8.94 -6.80
CA TRP A 36 -2.10 9.45 -7.47
C TRP A 36 -2.10 10.96 -7.47
N PHE A 37 -2.49 11.55 -8.60
CA PHE A 37 -2.40 12.99 -8.85
C PHE A 37 -3.75 13.56 -9.24
N SER A 38 -4.04 14.77 -8.78
CA SER A 38 -5.23 15.50 -9.22
C SER A 38 -5.22 15.75 -10.73
N LEU A 39 -6.26 15.30 -11.43
CA LEU A 39 -6.42 15.63 -12.85
C LEU A 39 -6.57 17.15 -13.07
N ALA A 40 -7.36 17.83 -12.24
CA ALA A 40 -7.63 19.26 -12.40
C ALA A 40 -6.35 20.10 -12.30
N ASP A 41 -5.53 19.85 -11.27
CA ASP A 41 -4.24 20.50 -11.09
C ASP A 41 -3.25 20.14 -12.21
N LEU A 42 -3.25 18.90 -12.67
CA LEU A 42 -2.39 18.44 -13.76
C LEU A 42 -2.77 19.08 -15.11
N ALA A 43 -4.06 19.23 -15.38
CA ALA A 43 -4.58 19.99 -16.53
C ALA A 43 -4.08 21.45 -16.50
N ARG A 44 -4.13 22.08 -15.32
CA ARG A 44 -3.58 23.43 -15.12
C ARG A 44 -2.07 23.46 -15.36
N LEU A 45 -1.31 22.47 -14.89
CA LEU A 45 0.14 22.41 -15.12
C LEU A 45 0.50 22.18 -16.59
N MET A 46 -0.28 21.37 -17.31
CA MET A 46 -0.14 21.15 -18.75
C MET A 46 -0.64 22.33 -19.60
N GLY A 47 -1.28 23.34 -18.97
CA GLY A 47 -1.87 24.47 -19.69
C GLY A 47 -3.02 24.06 -20.62
N LYS A 48 -3.65 22.91 -20.39
CA LYS A 48 -4.67 22.33 -21.28
C LYS A 48 -5.84 21.82 -20.46
N ALA A 49 -7.06 22.11 -20.93
CA ALA A 49 -8.25 21.46 -20.41
C ALA A 49 -8.21 19.97 -20.77
N LEU A 50 -8.02 19.12 -19.76
CA LEU A 50 -8.12 17.67 -19.89
C LEU A 50 -9.60 17.32 -19.74
N ASP A 51 -10.30 17.27 -20.87
CA ASP A 51 -11.71 16.89 -20.92
C ASP A 51 -11.92 15.41 -20.56
N GLU A 52 -13.17 15.03 -20.28
CA GLU A 52 -13.57 13.64 -20.04
C GLU A 52 -13.07 12.69 -21.15
N ARG A 53 -13.03 13.15 -22.40
CA ARG A 53 -12.50 12.38 -23.54
C ARG A 53 -11.02 12.02 -23.41
N ALA A 54 -10.21 12.89 -22.79
CA ALA A 54 -8.81 12.57 -22.54
C ALA A 54 -8.69 11.49 -21.46
N THR A 55 -9.57 11.51 -20.46
CA THR A 55 -9.63 10.49 -19.40
C THR A 55 -10.23 9.16 -19.85
N LEU A 56 -11.05 9.15 -20.91
CA LEU A 56 -11.59 7.92 -21.50
C LEU A 56 -10.52 7.05 -22.17
N LYS A 57 -9.38 7.65 -22.56
CA LYS A 57 -8.22 6.91 -23.09
C LYS A 57 -7.41 6.21 -22.01
N LEU A 58 -7.65 6.55 -20.74
CA LEU A 58 -7.00 5.92 -19.61
C LEU A 58 -7.78 4.68 -19.20
N ASP A 59 -7.04 3.66 -18.77
CA ASP A 59 -7.62 2.43 -18.27
C ASP A 59 -8.34 2.66 -16.93
N ALA A 60 -9.21 1.73 -16.54
CA ALA A 60 -10.01 1.85 -15.33
C ALA A 60 -9.18 1.86 -14.04
N ASP A 61 -7.99 1.25 -14.06
CA ASP A 61 -7.00 1.27 -12.97
C ASP A 61 -6.24 2.59 -12.89
N GLN A 62 -6.20 3.37 -13.98
CA GLN A 62 -5.44 4.62 -14.06
C GLN A 62 -6.21 5.83 -13.56
N ARG A 63 -7.52 5.69 -13.31
CA ARG A 63 -8.39 6.77 -12.83
C ARG A 63 -9.16 6.33 -11.59
N ARG A 64 -9.28 7.21 -10.61
CA ARG A 64 -10.04 6.94 -9.38
C ARG A 64 -10.66 8.23 -8.87
N GLU A 65 -11.95 8.22 -8.55
CA GLU A 65 -12.58 9.33 -7.84
C GLU A 65 -12.33 9.17 -6.34
N VAL A 66 -11.83 10.24 -5.71
CA VAL A 66 -11.45 10.24 -4.30
C VAL A 66 -11.94 11.52 -3.64
N TRP A 67 -12.35 11.40 -2.37
CA TRP A 67 -12.58 12.56 -1.50
C TRP A 67 -11.24 13.01 -0.94
N LEU A 68 -10.80 14.18 -1.38
CA LEU A 68 -9.53 14.75 -0.99
C LEU A 68 -9.77 15.87 0.00
N GLN A 69 -9.07 15.83 1.14
CA GLN A 69 -9.01 16.94 2.07
C GLN A 69 -7.80 17.80 1.74
N ALA A 70 -8.05 19.05 1.37
CA ALA A 70 -7.01 20.04 1.11
C ALA A 70 -7.42 21.36 1.77
N ASN A 71 -6.51 21.97 2.54
CA ASN A 71 -6.73 23.26 3.21
C ASN A 71 -8.00 23.33 4.07
N GLY A 72 -8.42 22.21 4.67
CA GLY A 72 -9.65 22.14 5.49
C GLY A 72 -10.94 21.91 4.71
N GLU A 73 -10.90 21.87 3.37
CA GLU A 73 -12.05 21.57 2.52
C GLU A 73 -12.00 20.12 2.01
N CYS A 74 -13.13 19.41 2.07
CA CYS A 74 -13.32 18.12 1.41
C CYS A 74 -13.88 18.35 0.00
N GLN A 75 -13.14 17.96 -1.02
CA GLN A 75 -13.59 18.06 -2.40
C GLN A 75 -13.48 16.70 -3.09
N ARG A 76 -14.52 16.32 -3.84
CA ARG A 76 -14.48 15.14 -4.70
C ARG A 76 -13.64 15.46 -5.93
N GLN A 77 -12.59 14.69 -6.16
CA GLN A 77 -11.64 14.95 -7.22
C GLN A 77 -11.30 13.68 -8.00
N LEU A 78 -11.20 13.82 -9.33
CA LEU A 78 -10.71 12.76 -10.18
C LEU A 78 -9.18 12.71 -10.09
N MET A 79 -8.67 11.58 -9.59
CA MET A 79 -7.26 11.31 -9.43
C MET A 79 -6.77 10.38 -10.54
N ILE A 80 -5.54 10.58 -10.98
CA ILE A 80 -4.87 9.79 -12.02
C ILE A 80 -3.63 9.14 -11.43
N SER A 81 -3.44 7.87 -11.72
CA SER A 81 -2.27 7.12 -11.27
C SER A 81 -0.97 7.61 -11.92
N GLU A 82 0.17 7.24 -11.34
CA GLU A 82 1.49 7.47 -11.94
C GLU A 82 1.58 7.03 -13.41
N SER A 83 1.08 5.84 -13.73
CA SER A 83 1.08 5.31 -15.10
C SER A 83 0.21 6.14 -16.04
N GLY A 84 -0.99 6.54 -15.60
CA GLY A 84 -1.90 7.37 -16.38
C GLY A 84 -1.34 8.77 -16.65
N VAL A 85 -0.67 9.37 -15.66
CA VAL A 85 -0.02 10.68 -15.82
C VAL A 85 1.08 10.62 -16.88
N LEU A 86 1.94 9.62 -16.81
CA LEU A 86 3.00 9.44 -17.80
C LEU A 86 2.42 9.18 -19.20
N ALA A 87 1.35 8.38 -19.31
CA ALA A 87 0.65 8.17 -20.57
C ALA A 87 0.10 9.48 -21.16
N LEU A 88 -0.55 10.32 -20.35
CA LEU A 88 -1.06 11.63 -20.80
C LEU A 88 0.06 12.55 -21.30
N LEU A 89 1.20 12.60 -20.61
CA LEU A 89 2.33 13.42 -21.00
C LEU A 89 2.97 12.95 -22.31
N VAL A 90 2.99 11.65 -22.56
CA VAL A 90 3.46 11.07 -23.83
C VAL A 90 2.49 11.37 -24.96
N HIS A 91 1.17 11.24 -24.73
CA HIS A 91 0.16 11.57 -25.73
C HIS A 91 0.09 13.07 -26.08
N HIS A 92 0.55 13.94 -25.19
CA HIS A 92 0.58 15.38 -25.37
C HIS A 92 2.01 15.90 -25.39
N TYR A 93 2.76 15.49 -26.40
CA TYR A 93 4.17 15.82 -26.52
C TYR A 93 4.38 17.30 -26.88
N VAL A 94 4.73 18.10 -25.88
CA VAL A 94 5.07 19.54 -25.96
C VAL A 94 6.32 19.77 -25.09
N PRO A 95 7.25 20.68 -25.44
CA PRO A 95 8.45 20.96 -24.63
C PRO A 95 8.15 21.29 -23.17
N GLU A 96 7.05 22.00 -22.90
CA GLU A 96 6.58 22.32 -21.54
C GLU A 96 6.23 21.06 -20.74
N ASN A 97 5.60 20.08 -21.41
CA ASN A 97 5.25 18.79 -20.82
C ASN A 97 6.47 17.89 -20.60
N ARG A 98 7.55 18.07 -21.37
CA ARG A 98 8.83 17.39 -21.11
C ARG A 98 9.44 17.83 -19.78
N ALA A 99 9.44 19.14 -19.52
CA ALA A 99 9.90 19.67 -18.24
C ALA A 99 8.97 19.26 -17.09
N LEU A 100 7.66 19.24 -17.32
CA LEU A 100 6.68 18.74 -16.34
C LEU A 100 6.91 17.25 -16.01
N ARG A 101 7.16 16.41 -17.03
CA ARG A 101 7.50 14.99 -16.85
C ARG A 101 8.76 14.82 -16.01
N GLN A 102 9.83 15.56 -16.34
CA GLN A 102 11.08 15.49 -15.57
C GLN A 102 10.86 15.88 -14.12
N TRP A 103 10.13 16.97 -13.87
CA TRP A 103 9.80 17.41 -12.53
C TRP A 103 8.96 16.38 -11.75
N LEU A 104 7.91 15.82 -12.37
CA LEU A 104 7.10 14.77 -11.74
C LEU A 104 7.95 13.55 -11.38
N THR A 105 8.80 13.08 -12.28
CA THR A 105 9.60 11.87 -12.05
C THR A 105 10.72 12.07 -11.03
N HIS A 106 11.44 13.19 -11.11
CA HIS A 106 12.67 13.36 -10.32
C HIS A 106 12.44 14.10 -8.99
N GLU A 107 11.38 14.89 -8.87
CA GLU A 107 11.09 15.63 -7.64
C GLU A 107 9.84 15.10 -6.93
N VAL A 108 8.71 14.98 -7.63
CA VAL A 108 7.45 14.64 -6.97
C VAL A 108 7.41 13.16 -6.58
N LEU A 109 7.67 12.27 -7.53
CA LEU A 109 7.64 10.83 -7.29
C LEU A 109 8.75 10.40 -6.33
N THR A 110 9.95 10.99 -6.41
CA THR A 110 11.04 10.68 -5.47
C THR A 110 10.68 11.04 -4.04
N VAL A 111 9.99 12.17 -3.82
CA VAL A 111 9.50 12.55 -2.49
C VAL A 111 8.41 11.60 -2.01
N LEU A 112 7.41 11.29 -2.85
CA LEU A 112 6.29 10.40 -2.48
C LEU A 112 6.78 8.98 -2.15
N HIS A 113 7.58 8.39 -3.05
CA HIS A 113 8.17 7.06 -2.84
C HIS A 113 9.21 7.09 -1.71
N GLY A 114 9.96 8.19 -1.56
CA GLY A 114 10.90 8.40 -0.47
C GLY A 114 10.24 8.33 0.90
N GLN A 115 9.12 9.02 1.10
CA GLN A 115 8.35 8.98 2.35
C GLN A 115 7.92 7.55 2.72
N GLN A 116 7.48 6.75 1.75
CA GLN A 116 7.19 5.34 1.97
C GLN A 116 8.47 4.54 2.30
N ASN A 117 9.56 4.77 1.56
CA ASN A 117 10.81 4.06 1.83
C ASN A 117 11.35 4.39 3.22
N PHE A 118 11.38 5.65 3.67
CA PHE A 118 11.79 6.01 5.03
C PHE A 118 10.97 5.31 6.12
N THR A 119 9.67 5.11 5.89
CA THR A 119 8.82 4.39 6.84
C THR A 119 9.06 2.87 6.80
N LEU A 120 9.35 2.30 5.63
CA LEU A 120 9.60 0.88 5.42
C LEU A 120 11.05 0.43 5.72
N ASP A 121 12.02 1.33 5.60
CA ASP A 121 13.45 1.11 5.90
C ASP A 121 13.79 1.36 7.37
N ASN A 122 12.78 1.48 8.22
CA ASN A 122 12.97 1.44 9.66
C ASN A 122 12.80 0.00 10.18
N PRO A 123 13.91 -0.77 10.36
CA PRO A 123 13.82 -2.11 10.90
C PRO A 123 13.22 -2.08 12.32
N ARG A 124 11.99 -2.59 12.47
CA ARG A 124 11.33 -2.68 13.78
C ARG A 124 11.48 -4.08 14.33
N MET A 125 12.12 -4.20 15.49
CA MET A 125 12.18 -5.45 16.22
C MET A 125 10.94 -5.59 17.10
N SER A 126 10.26 -6.74 17.05
CA SER A 126 9.15 -7.09 17.92
C SER A 126 9.38 -8.47 18.54
N GLN A 127 8.60 -8.79 19.58
CA GLN A 127 8.56 -10.12 20.19
C GLN A 127 7.27 -10.81 19.75
N LEU A 128 7.39 -11.93 19.05
CA LEU A 128 6.28 -12.80 18.67
C LEU A 128 6.13 -13.89 19.73
N GLN A 129 4.96 -13.95 20.35
CA GLN A 129 4.62 -15.04 21.29
C GLN A 129 4.41 -16.32 20.49
N TRP A 130 5.37 -17.24 20.54
CA TRP A 130 5.30 -18.54 19.90
C TRP A 130 5.00 -19.64 20.96
N PRO A 131 4.37 -20.77 20.61
CA PRO A 131 3.92 -21.77 21.59
C PRO A 131 5.04 -22.50 22.37
N GLY A 132 5.58 -21.84 23.40
CA GLY A 132 6.63 -22.38 24.26
C GLY A 132 7.89 -21.51 24.33
N THR A 133 8.02 -20.51 23.46
CA THR A 133 9.14 -19.55 23.43
C THR A 133 8.70 -18.18 22.89
N SER A 134 9.38 -17.10 23.28
CA SER A 134 9.22 -15.78 22.64
C SER A 134 10.27 -15.60 21.54
N LEU A 135 9.84 -15.35 20.30
CA LEU A 135 10.72 -15.17 19.15
C LEU A 135 10.98 -13.69 18.88
N SER A 136 12.24 -13.34 18.63
CA SER A 136 12.60 -11.99 18.16
C SER A 136 12.35 -11.90 16.66
N VAL A 137 11.47 -11.01 16.25
CA VAL A 137 11.02 -10.86 14.87
C VAL A 137 11.38 -9.49 14.36
N LEU A 138 12.00 -9.45 13.18
CA LEU A 138 12.34 -8.23 12.48
C LEU A 138 11.27 -7.93 11.43
N HIS A 139 10.62 -6.78 11.56
CA HIS A 139 9.75 -6.25 10.52
C HIS A 139 10.55 -5.29 9.64
N TRP A 140 10.66 -5.61 8.35
CA TRP A 140 11.35 -4.80 7.36
C TRP A 140 10.61 -4.87 6.02
N ARG A 141 10.32 -3.71 5.41
CA ARG A 141 9.60 -3.60 4.12
C ARG A 141 8.30 -4.42 4.04
N SER A 142 7.51 -4.42 5.12
CA SER A 142 6.27 -5.20 5.25
C SER A 142 6.43 -6.72 5.29
N GLU A 143 7.67 -7.22 5.40
CA GLU A 143 7.97 -8.63 5.60
C GLU A 143 8.40 -8.91 7.05
N THR A 144 8.19 -10.16 7.46
CA THR A 144 8.46 -10.63 8.81
C THR A 144 9.62 -11.62 8.77
N TRP A 145 10.76 -11.20 9.30
CA TRP A 145 12.01 -11.95 9.27
C TRP A 145 12.28 -12.55 10.65
N ILE A 146 12.49 -13.87 10.68
CA ILE A 146 12.92 -14.60 11.89
C ILE A 146 14.42 -14.87 11.74
N ARG A 147 15.18 -14.74 12.83
CA ARG A 147 16.61 -15.08 12.82
C ARG A 147 16.73 -16.57 12.50
N LEU A 148 17.59 -16.93 11.54
CA LEU A 148 17.79 -18.34 11.16
C LEU A 148 18.20 -19.23 12.35
N ARG A 149 18.89 -18.68 13.35
CA ARG A 149 19.25 -19.37 14.60
C ARG A 149 18.05 -19.82 15.44
N ASP A 150 16.90 -19.15 15.30
CA ASP A 150 15.69 -19.42 16.07
C ASP A 150 14.79 -20.45 15.36
N MET A 151 14.99 -20.72 14.06
CA MET A 151 14.24 -21.72 13.27
C MET A 151 14.18 -23.12 13.88
N PRO A 152 15.26 -23.68 14.47
CA PRO A 152 15.20 -25.00 15.10
C PRO A 152 14.11 -25.08 16.17
N ASN A 153 13.93 -24.04 16.99
CA ASN A 153 12.90 -24.00 18.03
C ASN A 153 11.48 -23.90 17.42
N VAL A 154 11.33 -23.13 16.34
CA VAL A 154 10.07 -23.00 15.59
C VAL A 154 9.62 -24.33 15.00
N VAL A 155 10.55 -25.06 14.34
CA VAL A 155 10.25 -26.33 13.67
C VAL A 155 10.00 -27.46 14.68
N THR A 156 10.71 -27.45 15.81
CA THR A 156 10.57 -28.50 16.82
C THR A 156 9.20 -28.46 17.51
N GLU A 157 8.65 -27.27 17.77
CA GLU A 157 7.31 -27.10 18.36
C GLU A 157 6.16 -27.26 17.34
N ALA A 158 6.41 -27.07 16.04
CA ALA A 158 5.43 -27.34 14.98
C ALA A 158 5.17 -28.84 14.77
N THR A 159 6.03 -29.73 15.26
CA THR A 159 5.72 -31.15 15.27
C THR A 159 4.55 -31.39 16.22
N PRO A 160 3.39 -31.89 15.74
CA PRO A 160 2.29 -32.21 16.63
C PRO A 160 2.80 -33.24 17.61
N ARG A 161 2.90 -32.88 18.90
CA ARG A 161 3.17 -33.86 19.97
C ARG A 161 2.17 -34.98 19.77
N PRO A 162 2.61 -36.22 19.47
CA PRO A 162 1.68 -37.32 19.28
C PRO A 162 0.93 -37.46 20.60
N LYS A 163 -0.37 -37.15 20.59
CA LYS A 163 -1.24 -37.39 21.73
C LYS A 163 -1.02 -38.85 22.10
N ARG A 164 -0.44 -39.11 23.28
CA ARG A 164 -0.32 -40.45 23.86
C ARG A 164 -1.74 -40.97 24.09
N THR A 165 -2.34 -41.51 23.04
CA THR A 165 -3.66 -42.11 23.08
C THR A 165 -3.56 -43.39 23.88
N LEU A 166 -4.26 -43.42 25.01
CA LEU A 166 -4.52 -44.61 25.84
C LEU A 166 -5.02 -45.83 25.01
N TRP A 167 -5.50 -45.59 23.79
CA TRP A 167 -5.90 -46.56 22.78
C TRP A 167 -4.81 -47.56 22.36
N SER A 168 -3.51 -47.24 22.49
CA SER A 168 -2.44 -48.21 22.21
C SER A 168 -2.40 -49.36 23.23
N ARG A 169 -2.90 -49.13 24.45
CA ARG A 169 -3.07 -50.18 25.48
C ARG A 169 -4.33 -51.01 25.25
N VAL A 170 -5.37 -50.43 24.64
CA VAL A 170 -6.64 -51.13 24.32
C VAL A 170 -6.47 -52.04 23.11
N LEU A 171 -5.76 -51.59 22.05
CA LEU A 171 -5.50 -52.41 20.87
C LEU A 171 -4.59 -53.62 21.18
N LYS A 172 -3.64 -53.50 22.12
CA LYS A 172 -2.84 -54.64 22.60
C LYS A 172 -3.64 -55.66 23.41
N ARG A 173 -4.75 -55.27 24.06
CA ARG A 173 -5.64 -56.23 24.76
C ARG A 173 -6.56 -57.00 23.80
N ILE A 174 -6.92 -56.39 22.66
CA ILE A 174 -7.81 -57.02 21.67
C ILE A 174 -7.06 -58.08 20.84
N SER A 175 -5.76 -57.90 20.58
CA SER A 175 -4.97 -58.86 19.79
C SER A 175 -4.65 -60.18 20.52
N HIS A 176 -4.76 -60.24 21.85
CA HIS A 176 -4.53 -61.48 22.62
C HIS A 176 -5.73 -62.44 22.69
N LYS A 177 -6.93 -62.01 22.28
CA LYS A 177 -8.13 -62.87 22.29
C LYS A 177 -8.41 -63.60 20.97
N ARG A 178 -7.57 -63.43 19.94
CA ARG A 178 -7.77 -64.05 18.60
C ARG A 178 -6.89 -65.28 18.31
N SER A 179 -6.13 -65.79 19.28
CA SER A 179 -5.29 -67.00 19.11
C SER A 179 -5.75 -68.22 19.92
N ALA A 180 -6.98 -68.23 20.43
CA ALA A 180 -7.55 -69.41 21.10
C ALA A 180 -9.00 -69.61 20.68
N ALA A 181 -9.18 -70.11 19.46
CA ALA A 181 -10.36 -70.84 18.97
C ALA A 181 -9.94 -71.63 17.74
#